data_AF-A0A384BJA2-F1
#
_entry.id   AF-A0A384BJA2-F1
#
_cell.length_a   1.000
_cell.length_b   1.000
_cell.length_c   1.000
_cell.angle_alpha   90.00
_cell.angle_beta   90.00
_cell.angle_gamma   90.00
#
_symmetry.space_group_name_H-M   'P 1'
#
loop_
_entity.id
_entity.type
_entity.pdbx_description
1 polymer ?
#
loop_
_entity_poly.entity_id
_entity_poly.type
_entity_poly.pdbx_seq_one_letter_code
_entity_poly.pdbx_strand_id
1 'polypeptide(L)'
;MGARRVLSLLFLLLLGTPSLASEQNLSCHKGIWMSVEKDPRRTFNWTTEKVETCDSGSSCQESLLMINAGAETAVLGTKGCVTDGTQAVTYVQHSPPPGIITVSYSTYCEESLCNSRENLMELWREEETQGTQEAPSMTPYLHCPTCVALGTCLNSPSLPCPNDTVQCYQGRLQITGGGINSFLEVKGCTSITGCRLMSGIFTVGPMWVEEICPYKSLLQPRKTESGAAWLPVSVWRIELVLLLLLH
;
A
#
# COMPACT_ATOMS: atom_id res chain seq x y z
N MET A 1 -57.28 73.70 -15.65
CA MET A 1 -57.87 72.50 -15.02
C MET A 1 -58.29 71.56 -16.16
N GLY A 2 -57.83 70.34 -16.38
CA GLY A 2 -56.76 69.48 -15.87
C GLY A 2 -56.74 68.30 -16.85
N ALA A 3 -55.57 68.00 -17.44
CA ALA A 3 -55.44 66.92 -18.43
C ALA A 3 -55.42 65.56 -17.72
N ARG A 4 -56.37 64.66 -18.08
CA ARG A 4 -56.44 63.28 -17.61
C ARG A 4 -55.24 62.49 -18.14
N ARG A 5 -54.31 62.15 -17.24
CA ARG A 5 -53.24 61.18 -17.49
C ARG A 5 -53.85 59.78 -17.57
N VAL A 6 -53.79 59.16 -18.74
CA VAL A 6 -54.04 57.73 -18.93
C VAL A 6 -52.85 56.99 -18.33
N LEU A 7 -53.05 56.38 -17.16
CA LEU A 7 -52.05 55.56 -16.49
C LEU A 7 -52.07 54.17 -17.15
N SER A 8 -51.16 53.94 -18.09
CA SER A 8 -50.94 52.62 -18.69
C SER A 8 -50.33 51.70 -17.62
N LEU A 9 -51.10 50.71 -17.13
CA LEU A 9 -50.56 49.66 -16.26
C LEU A 9 -49.71 48.71 -17.11
N LEU A 10 -48.39 48.81 -16.96
CA LEU A 10 -47.44 47.83 -17.49
C LEU A 10 -47.41 46.64 -16.52
N PHE A 11 -48.18 45.58 -16.79
CA PHE A 11 -48.02 44.29 -16.12
C PHE A 11 -46.79 43.58 -16.70
N LEU A 12 -45.65 43.65 -16.01
CA LEU A 12 -44.49 42.80 -16.29
C LEU A 12 -44.77 41.38 -15.75
N LEU A 13 -45.21 40.49 -16.65
CA LEU A 13 -45.21 39.04 -16.43
C LEU A 13 -43.77 38.53 -16.53
N LEU A 14 -43.07 38.46 -15.40
CA LEU A 14 -41.83 37.68 -15.26
C LEU A 14 -42.21 36.19 -15.21
N LEU A 15 -42.43 35.60 -16.39
CA LEU A 15 -42.40 34.16 -16.56
C LEU A 15 -40.96 33.70 -16.40
N GLY A 16 -40.57 33.40 -15.16
CA GLY A 16 -39.35 32.65 -14.88
C GLY A 16 -39.48 31.30 -15.57
N THR A 17 -38.72 31.08 -16.63
CA THR A 17 -38.54 29.74 -17.19
C THR A 17 -37.93 28.89 -16.07
N PRO A 18 -38.55 27.76 -15.67
CA PRO A 18 -37.84 26.82 -14.83
C PRO A 18 -36.67 26.33 -15.68
N SER A 19 -35.47 26.80 -15.35
CA SER A 19 -34.24 26.18 -15.81
C SER A 19 -34.32 24.74 -15.31
N LEU A 20 -34.73 23.82 -16.18
CA LEU A 20 -34.46 22.40 -16.00
C LEU A 20 -32.95 22.29 -15.98
N ALA A 21 -32.35 22.43 -14.81
CA ALA A 21 -31.01 21.95 -14.56
C ALA A 21 -31.09 20.46 -14.89
N SER A 22 -30.58 20.10 -16.07
CA SER A 22 -30.33 18.71 -16.39
C SER A 22 -29.35 18.23 -15.34
N GLU A 23 -29.82 17.49 -14.34
CA GLU A 23 -28.95 16.64 -13.53
C GLU A 23 -28.30 15.67 -14.52
N GLN A 24 -27.12 16.06 -15.03
CA GLN A 24 -26.32 15.15 -15.82
C GLN A 24 -25.82 14.10 -14.84
N ASN A 25 -26.35 12.89 -14.96
CA ASN A 25 -25.89 11.78 -14.15
C ASN A 25 -24.41 11.54 -14.48
N LEU A 26 -23.55 11.67 -13.47
CA LEU A 26 -22.12 11.40 -13.59
C LEU A 26 -21.92 9.97 -14.12
N SER A 27 -21.05 9.80 -15.11
CA SER A 27 -20.68 8.49 -15.62
C SER A 27 -19.19 8.26 -15.47
N CYS A 28 -18.77 7.08 -15.03
CA CYS A 28 -17.37 6.75 -14.79
C CYS A 28 -16.96 5.50 -15.54
N HIS A 29 -15.70 5.42 -15.96
CA HIS A 29 -15.12 4.16 -16.42
C HIS A 29 -15.17 3.13 -15.30
N LYS A 30 -15.48 1.89 -15.65
CA LYS A 30 -15.64 0.77 -14.72
C LYS A 30 -14.73 -0.39 -15.08
N GLY A 31 -14.05 -0.95 -14.10
CA GLY A 31 -13.29 -2.17 -14.31
C GLY A 31 -12.47 -2.60 -13.10
N ILE A 32 -12.03 -3.85 -13.14
CA ILE A 32 -11.10 -4.44 -12.17
C ILE A 32 -10.03 -5.18 -12.94
N TRP A 33 -8.79 -5.03 -12.52
CA TRP A 33 -7.62 -5.68 -13.10
C TRP A 33 -6.82 -6.33 -11.98
N MET A 34 -6.44 -7.59 -12.19
CA MET A 34 -5.56 -8.32 -11.29
C MET A 34 -4.64 -9.18 -12.16
N SER A 35 -3.35 -8.88 -12.17
CA SER A 35 -2.37 -9.63 -12.94
C SER A 35 -1.03 -9.71 -12.21
N VAL A 36 -0.20 -10.66 -12.65
CA VAL A 36 1.22 -10.75 -12.29
C VAL A 36 2.00 -10.73 -13.60
N GLU A 37 2.85 -9.73 -13.78
CA GLU A 37 3.54 -9.46 -15.05
C GLU A 37 5.00 -9.05 -14.80
N LYS A 38 5.87 -9.27 -15.80
CA LYS A 38 7.30 -8.93 -15.68
C LYS A 38 7.59 -7.43 -15.84
N ASP A 39 6.88 -6.76 -16.75
CA ASP A 39 7.09 -5.33 -17.07
C ASP A 39 5.76 -4.60 -17.26
N PRO A 40 4.93 -4.50 -16.20
CA PRO A 40 3.61 -3.88 -16.31
C PRO A 40 3.67 -2.40 -16.72
N ARG A 41 4.80 -1.72 -16.56
CA ARG A 41 4.98 -0.35 -17.05
C ARG A 41 4.74 -0.23 -18.55
N ARG A 42 5.09 -1.28 -19.30
CA ARG A 42 4.95 -1.34 -20.76
C ARG A 42 3.79 -2.22 -21.22
N THR A 43 3.47 -3.27 -20.46
CA THR A 43 2.50 -4.29 -20.89
C THR A 43 1.10 -4.08 -20.33
N PHE A 44 0.96 -3.38 -19.20
CA PHE A 44 -0.33 -3.26 -18.54
C PHE A 44 -1.24 -2.27 -19.28
N ASN A 45 -2.37 -2.78 -19.74
CA ASN A 45 -3.43 -1.99 -20.36
C ASN A 45 -4.55 -1.74 -19.35
N TRP A 46 -4.70 -0.48 -18.94
CA TRP A 46 -5.70 -0.03 -17.97
C TRP A 46 -6.94 0.62 -18.59
N THR A 47 -7.16 0.42 -19.89
CA THR A 47 -8.35 0.91 -20.61
C THR A 47 -9.57 0.01 -20.37
N THR A 48 -10.77 0.61 -20.41
CA THR A 48 -12.04 -0.11 -20.34
C THR A 48 -13.11 0.61 -21.14
N GLU A 49 -13.89 -0.14 -21.92
CA GLU A 49 -15.08 0.35 -22.60
C GLU A 49 -16.32 0.38 -21.69
N LYS A 50 -16.23 -0.27 -20.51
CA LYS A 50 -17.34 -0.31 -19.57
C LYS A 50 -17.46 1.01 -18.83
N VAL A 51 -18.68 1.51 -18.77
CA VAL A 51 -19.07 2.72 -18.05
C VAL A 51 -20.21 2.39 -17.09
N GLU A 52 -20.24 3.04 -15.94
CA GLU A 52 -21.39 3.02 -15.03
C GLU A 52 -21.89 4.42 -14.75
N THR A 53 -23.19 4.54 -14.50
CA THR A 53 -23.84 5.77 -14.05
C THR A 53 -23.79 5.81 -12.53
N CYS A 54 -23.35 6.93 -11.96
CA CYS A 54 -23.20 7.10 -10.52
C CYS A 54 -24.42 7.73 -9.87
N ASP A 55 -24.59 7.43 -8.58
CA ASP A 55 -25.58 8.09 -7.73
C ASP A 55 -25.21 9.57 -7.52
N SER A 56 -26.23 10.41 -7.27
CA SER A 56 -26.06 11.83 -6.99
C SER A 56 -25.05 12.08 -5.86
N GLY A 57 -24.10 12.99 -6.10
CA GLY A 57 -23.05 13.32 -5.13
C GLY A 57 -21.84 12.38 -5.12
N SER A 58 -21.81 11.37 -5.99
CA SER A 58 -20.64 10.52 -6.18
C SER A 58 -19.55 11.21 -7.02
N SER A 59 -18.33 10.67 -6.98
CA SER A 59 -17.23 10.98 -7.88
C SER A 59 -16.72 9.73 -8.59
N CYS A 60 -15.91 9.92 -9.64
CA CYS A 60 -15.17 8.83 -10.28
C CYS A 60 -13.86 8.59 -9.54
N GLN A 61 -13.44 7.33 -9.46
CA GLN A 61 -12.10 6.96 -9.01
C GLN A 61 -11.39 6.01 -9.98
N GLU A 62 -10.07 6.08 -9.99
CA GLU A 62 -9.20 5.01 -10.47
C GLU A 62 -8.05 4.81 -9.49
N SER A 63 -7.81 3.57 -9.08
CA SER A 63 -6.84 3.23 -8.04
C SER A 63 -6.07 1.97 -8.39
N LEU A 64 -4.80 1.95 -8.01
CA LEU A 64 -3.82 0.95 -8.38
C LEU A 64 -2.91 0.61 -7.20
N LEU A 65 -2.64 -0.67 -6.98
CA LEU A 65 -1.61 -1.19 -6.09
C LEU A 65 -0.65 -2.04 -6.93
N MET A 66 0.65 -1.78 -6.82
CA MET A 66 1.69 -2.57 -7.47
C MET A 66 2.73 -3.04 -6.47
N ILE A 67 3.10 -4.31 -6.55
CA ILE A 67 4.12 -4.93 -5.69
C ILE A 67 5.09 -5.71 -6.58
N ASN A 68 6.32 -5.23 -6.65
CA ASN A 68 7.41 -5.90 -7.33
C ASN A 68 8.21 -6.75 -6.34
N ALA A 69 8.44 -8.01 -6.71
CA ALA A 69 9.34 -8.92 -5.99
C ALA A 69 10.17 -9.72 -6.99
N GLY A 70 11.45 -9.39 -7.11
CA GLY A 70 12.34 -9.99 -8.10
C GLY A 70 11.98 -9.56 -9.52
N ALA A 71 11.71 -10.52 -10.40
CA ALA A 71 11.44 -10.27 -11.82
C ALA A 71 9.94 -10.13 -12.16
N GLU A 72 9.06 -10.19 -11.16
CA GLU A 72 7.61 -10.17 -11.33
C GLU A 72 6.99 -9.05 -10.49
N THR A 73 5.88 -8.52 -10.99
CA THR A 73 5.11 -7.45 -10.36
C THR A 73 3.63 -7.84 -10.34
N ALA A 74 3.02 -7.91 -9.17
CA ALA A 74 1.56 -7.96 -9.06
C ALA A 74 0.99 -6.56 -9.26
N VAL A 75 -0.10 -6.48 -10.03
CA VAL A 75 -0.85 -5.25 -10.31
C VAL A 75 -2.32 -5.49 -9.97
N LEU A 76 -2.87 -4.65 -9.10
CA LEU A 76 -4.30 -4.62 -8.78
C LEU A 76 -4.82 -3.23 -9.11
N GLY A 77 -5.78 -3.14 -10.03
CA GLY A 77 -6.38 -1.90 -10.48
C GLY A 77 -7.90 -1.94 -10.35
N THR A 78 -8.50 -0.79 -10.06
CA THR A 78 -9.97 -0.62 -10.02
C THR A 78 -10.37 0.75 -10.55
N LYS A 79 -11.49 0.81 -11.25
CA LYS A 79 -12.15 2.04 -11.72
C LYS A 79 -13.64 1.96 -11.44
N GLY A 80 -14.26 3.06 -11.03
CA GLY A 80 -15.71 3.13 -10.84
C GLY A 80 -16.17 4.39 -10.08
N CYS A 81 -17.45 4.39 -9.70
CA CYS A 81 -18.06 5.41 -8.84
C CYS A 81 -17.66 5.22 -7.37
N VAL A 82 -17.64 6.31 -6.61
CA VAL A 82 -17.43 6.32 -5.15
C VAL A 82 -18.22 7.46 -4.50
N THR A 83 -18.81 7.22 -3.33
CA THR A 83 -19.70 8.18 -2.67
C THR A 83 -18.97 9.29 -1.90
N ASP A 84 -17.75 9.04 -1.42
CA ASP A 84 -17.00 9.97 -0.55
C ASP A 84 -15.59 10.25 -1.09
N GLY A 85 -15.48 10.54 -2.40
CA GLY A 85 -14.20 10.85 -3.03
C GLY A 85 -13.95 12.34 -3.14
N THR A 86 -13.12 12.91 -2.26
CA THR A 86 -12.62 14.28 -2.42
C THR A 86 -11.62 14.32 -3.57
N GLN A 87 -11.75 15.28 -4.49
CA GLN A 87 -10.82 15.45 -5.61
C GLN A 87 -9.37 15.53 -5.11
N ALA A 88 -8.60 14.48 -5.38
CA ALA A 88 -7.23 14.33 -4.93
C ALA A 88 -6.51 13.30 -5.79
N VAL A 89 -5.21 13.53 -6.00
CA VAL A 89 -4.30 12.55 -6.59
C VAL A 89 -3.32 12.13 -5.51
N THR A 90 -3.28 10.84 -5.21
CA THR A 90 -2.43 10.26 -4.18
C THR A 90 -1.48 9.26 -4.82
N TYR A 91 -0.19 9.46 -4.61
CA TYR A 91 0.86 8.49 -4.95
C TYR A 91 1.64 8.16 -3.68
N VAL A 92 1.79 6.88 -3.38
CA VAL A 92 2.50 6.42 -2.18
C VAL A 92 3.52 5.37 -2.57
N GLN A 93 4.78 5.61 -2.24
CA GLN A 93 5.80 4.57 -2.22
C GLN A 93 5.83 3.96 -0.81
N HIS A 94 5.12 2.84 -0.64
CA HIS A 94 5.01 2.16 0.64
C HIS A 94 6.31 1.47 1.03
N SER A 95 6.96 0.79 0.08
CA SER A 95 8.26 0.17 0.26
C SER A 95 9.20 0.63 -0.86
N PRO A 96 10.28 1.35 -0.56
CA PRO A 96 11.26 1.78 -1.54
C PRO A 96 12.26 0.67 -1.88
N PRO A 97 12.96 0.77 -3.02
CA PRO A 97 14.12 -0.09 -3.29
C PRO A 97 15.21 0.08 -2.20
N PRO A 98 16.11 -0.90 -2.02
CA PRO A 98 16.24 -2.14 -2.78
C PRO A 98 15.42 -3.33 -2.22
N GLY A 99 15.13 -4.31 -3.07
CA GLY A 99 14.32 -5.49 -2.72
C GLY A 99 12.87 -5.37 -3.20
N ILE A 100 11.91 -5.71 -2.35
CA ILE A 100 10.47 -5.57 -2.63
C ILE A 100 10.12 -4.09 -2.73
N ILE A 101 9.50 -3.70 -3.83
CA ILE A 101 8.99 -2.34 -4.06
C ILE A 101 7.47 -2.41 -4.02
N THR A 102 6.83 -1.56 -3.21
CA THR A 102 5.36 -1.47 -3.14
C THR A 102 4.95 -0.03 -3.35
N VAL A 103 4.12 0.21 -4.35
CA VAL A 103 3.62 1.54 -4.72
C VAL A 103 2.12 1.51 -4.94
N SER A 104 1.46 2.62 -4.61
CA SER A 104 0.06 2.80 -4.94
C SER A 104 -0.21 4.15 -5.56
N TYR A 105 -1.28 4.19 -6.34
CA TYR A 105 -1.81 5.38 -6.98
C TYR A 105 -3.33 5.39 -6.81
N SER A 106 -3.91 6.55 -6.53
CA SER A 106 -5.35 6.73 -6.52
C SER A 106 -5.68 8.16 -6.93
N THR A 107 -6.68 8.32 -7.80
CA THR A 107 -7.22 9.63 -8.14
C THR A 107 -8.73 9.62 -8.07
N TYR A 108 -9.27 10.76 -7.65
CA TYR A 108 -10.70 11.03 -7.57
C TYR A 108 -11.01 12.27 -8.39
N CYS A 109 -12.08 12.23 -9.18
CA CYS A 109 -12.46 13.32 -10.07
C CYS A 109 -13.97 13.36 -10.30
N GLU A 110 -14.51 14.54 -10.61
CA GLU A 110 -15.96 14.81 -10.61
C GLU A 110 -16.53 15.03 -12.03
N GLU A 111 -15.70 14.96 -13.06
CA GLU A 111 -16.12 15.05 -14.46
C GLU A 111 -16.50 13.69 -15.02
N SER A 112 -17.47 13.65 -15.94
CA SER A 112 -17.86 12.40 -16.59
C SER A 112 -16.68 11.79 -17.36
N LEU A 113 -16.42 10.50 -17.13
CA LEU A 113 -15.35 9.70 -17.76
C LEU A 113 -13.92 10.21 -17.48
N CYS A 114 -13.72 11.00 -16.42
CA CYS A 114 -12.41 11.56 -16.06
C CYS A 114 -11.38 10.51 -15.62
N ASN A 115 -11.83 9.35 -15.13
CA ASN A 115 -10.97 8.26 -14.68
C ASN A 115 -10.50 7.39 -15.87
N SER A 116 -9.75 8.01 -16.78
CA SER A 116 -9.43 7.49 -18.11
C SER A 116 -7.96 7.11 -18.31
N ARG A 117 -7.14 7.03 -17.26
CA ARG A 117 -5.71 6.64 -17.39
C ARG A 117 -5.56 5.26 -18.04
N GLU A 118 -4.70 5.18 -19.04
CA GLU A 118 -4.58 3.98 -19.90
C GLU A 118 -3.38 3.10 -19.55
N ASN A 119 -2.32 3.68 -18.97
CA ASN A 119 -1.05 3.00 -18.72
C ASN A 119 -0.36 3.48 -17.44
N LEU A 120 0.74 2.79 -17.11
CA LEU A 120 1.48 2.95 -15.86
C LEU A 120 2.81 3.70 -16.04
N MET A 121 3.09 4.24 -17.23
CA MET A 121 4.43 4.72 -17.61
C MET A 121 4.93 5.84 -16.68
N GLU A 122 4.03 6.73 -16.23
CA GLU A 122 4.34 7.86 -15.34
C GLU A 122 4.30 7.50 -13.85
N LEU A 123 3.74 6.34 -13.48
CA LEU A 123 3.57 5.94 -12.08
C LEU A 123 4.80 5.25 -11.51
N TRP A 124 5.82 4.99 -12.32
CA TRP A 124 7.05 4.38 -11.88
C TRP A 124 8.24 5.30 -12.16
N ARG A 125 8.66 6.03 -11.11
CA ARG A 125 9.93 6.74 -11.13
C ARG A 125 11.04 5.73 -10.88
N GLU A 126 11.68 5.31 -11.96
CA GLU A 126 12.86 4.44 -11.95
C GLU A 126 14.14 5.22 -11.58
N GLU A 127 14.00 6.34 -10.87
CA GLU A 127 15.15 7.12 -10.43
C GLU A 127 15.95 6.27 -9.43
N GLU A 128 17.03 5.72 -9.99
CA GLU A 128 18.27 5.34 -9.33
C GLU A 128 18.24 4.03 -8.52
N THR A 129 18.14 2.90 -9.22
CA THR A 129 18.74 1.64 -8.73
C THR A 129 19.55 0.89 -9.78
N GLN A 130 20.12 1.60 -10.76
CA GLN A 130 21.40 1.17 -11.33
C GLN A 130 22.53 1.62 -10.38
N GLY A 131 22.52 1.07 -9.16
CA GLY A 131 23.70 1.10 -8.31
C GLY A 131 24.81 0.37 -9.06
N THR A 132 25.86 1.11 -9.38
CA THR A 132 27.13 0.65 -9.93
C THR A 132 27.49 -0.71 -9.34
N GLN A 133 27.79 -1.69 -10.20
CA GLN A 133 28.41 -2.94 -9.77
C GLN A 133 29.78 -2.63 -9.14
N GLU A 134 29.80 -2.27 -7.86
CA GLU A 134 31.01 -2.16 -7.07
C GLU A 134 31.34 -3.49 -6.39
N ALA A 135 32.64 -3.71 -6.28
CA ALA A 135 33.36 -4.93 -5.91
C ALA A 135 32.82 -5.67 -4.65
N PRO A 136 33.12 -6.97 -4.49
CA PRO A 136 32.53 -7.80 -3.44
C PRO A 136 32.98 -7.33 -2.05
N SER A 137 32.04 -6.78 -1.28
CA SER A 137 32.21 -6.60 0.15
C SER A 137 31.97 -7.93 0.86
N MET A 138 32.79 -8.26 1.88
CA MET A 138 32.68 -9.47 2.71
C MET A 138 31.45 -9.44 3.64
N THR A 139 30.27 -9.15 3.12
CA THR A 139 29.00 -9.38 3.83
C THR A 139 28.42 -10.71 3.34
N PRO A 140 27.90 -11.57 4.22
CA PRO A 140 27.19 -12.76 3.75
C PRO A 140 26.00 -12.28 2.91
N TYR A 141 26.03 -12.56 1.61
CA TYR A 141 24.92 -12.25 0.71
C TYR A 141 23.66 -12.87 1.31
N LEU A 142 22.74 -12.03 1.77
CA LEU A 142 21.45 -12.50 2.22
C LEU A 142 20.77 -13.15 1.02
N HIS A 143 20.27 -14.37 1.18
CA HIS A 143 19.48 -15.05 0.17
C HIS A 143 18.06 -15.22 0.68
N CYS A 144 17.08 -14.82 -0.11
CA CYS A 144 15.68 -14.89 0.26
C CYS A 144 14.86 -15.67 -0.77
N PRO A 145 13.88 -16.49 -0.33
CA PRO A 145 12.82 -16.94 -1.20
C PRO A 145 12.13 -15.72 -1.82
N THR A 146 12.03 -15.68 -3.15
CA THR A 146 11.46 -14.54 -3.87
C THR A 146 10.28 -14.99 -4.72
N CYS A 147 9.12 -14.35 -4.54
CA CYS A 147 7.93 -14.55 -5.37
C CYS A 147 6.91 -13.44 -5.10
N VAL A 148 6.04 -13.19 -6.08
CA VAL A 148 4.78 -12.46 -5.90
C VAL A 148 3.69 -13.21 -6.67
N ALA A 149 2.55 -13.46 -6.04
CA ALA A 149 1.47 -14.22 -6.68
C ALA A 149 0.09 -13.72 -6.24
N LEU A 150 -0.87 -13.72 -7.17
CA LEU A 150 -2.30 -13.74 -6.83
C LEU A 150 -2.62 -15.10 -6.21
N GLY A 151 -3.03 -15.09 -4.95
CA GLY A 151 -3.13 -16.30 -4.14
C GLY A 151 -1.77 -16.70 -3.57
N THR A 152 -1.36 -17.94 -3.80
CA THR A 152 -0.16 -18.56 -3.19
C THR A 152 0.93 -18.77 -4.23
N CYS A 153 2.18 -18.50 -3.87
CA CYS A 153 3.33 -18.78 -4.71
C CYS A 153 3.51 -20.28 -4.92
N LEU A 154 3.51 -20.72 -6.17
CA LEU A 154 3.82 -22.12 -6.53
C LEU A 154 5.29 -22.45 -6.28
N ASN A 155 6.18 -21.50 -6.58
CA ASN A 155 7.62 -21.60 -6.37
C ASN A 155 8.15 -20.28 -5.79
N SER A 156 9.19 -20.37 -4.96
CA SER A 156 9.88 -19.20 -4.41
C SER A 156 11.39 -19.47 -4.33
N PRO A 157 12.11 -19.40 -5.46
CA PRO A 157 13.55 -19.67 -5.50
C PRO A 157 14.30 -18.70 -4.57
N SER A 158 15.38 -19.19 -3.98
CA SER A 158 16.22 -18.40 -3.09
C SER A 158 17.20 -17.56 -3.92
N LEU A 159 16.94 -16.26 -4.04
CA LEU A 159 17.75 -15.33 -4.85
C LEU A 159 18.71 -14.52 -3.97
N PRO A 160 19.89 -14.15 -4.47
CA PRO A 160 20.78 -13.23 -3.78
C PRO A 160 20.11 -11.86 -3.65
N CYS A 161 20.22 -11.25 -2.48
CA CYS A 161 19.66 -9.94 -2.22
C CYS A 161 20.59 -8.82 -2.69
N PRO A 162 20.03 -7.69 -3.17
CA PRO A 162 20.81 -6.48 -3.38
C PRO A 162 21.37 -5.95 -2.05
N ASN A 163 22.43 -5.13 -2.16
CA ASN A 163 23.00 -4.40 -1.03
C ASN A 163 21.91 -3.60 -0.29
N ASP A 164 22.16 -3.30 0.98
CA ASP A 164 21.27 -2.48 1.84
C ASP A 164 19.89 -3.10 2.14
N THR A 165 19.68 -4.37 1.82
CA THR A 165 18.56 -5.16 2.34
C THR A 165 18.87 -5.71 3.73
N VAL A 166 17.87 -5.71 4.62
CA VAL A 166 18.08 -6.01 6.05
C VAL A 166 17.45 -7.34 6.48
N GLN A 167 16.49 -7.88 5.72
CA GLN A 167 15.84 -9.15 6.03
C GLN A 167 15.12 -9.78 4.83
N CYS A 168 14.77 -11.07 4.98
CA CYS A 168 13.78 -11.72 4.13
C CYS A 168 12.37 -11.46 4.64
N TYR A 169 11.56 -10.80 3.82
CA TYR A 169 10.13 -10.65 4.01
C TYR A 169 9.39 -11.88 3.48
N GLN A 170 8.37 -12.31 4.23
CA GLN A 170 7.39 -13.30 3.81
C GLN A 170 6.06 -12.89 4.42
N GLY A 171 5.06 -12.64 3.60
CA GLY A 171 3.75 -12.21 4.11
C GLY A 171 2.66 -12.33 3.05
N ARG A 172 1.45 -12.03 3.49
CA ARG A 172 0.26 -11.97 2.66
C ARG A 172 -0.38 -10.59 2.79
N LEU A 173 -0.86 -10.08 1.66
CA LEU A 173 -1.68 -8.87 1.65
C LEU A 173 -3.09 -9.29 1.27
N GLN A 174 -4.05 -9.11 2.18
CA GLN A 174 -5.46 -9.36 1.92
C GLN A 174 -6.10 -8.05 1.47
N ILE A 175 -6.68 -8.04 0.27
CA ILE A 175 -7.22 -6.85 -0.37
C ILE A 175 -8.74 -6.99 -0.49
N THR A 176 -9.45 -5.99 0.03
CA THR A 176 -10.91 -5.91 0.00
C THR A 176 -11.36 -4.52 -0.42
N GLY A 177 -12.49 -4.40 -1.12
CA GLY A 177 -13.04 -3.10 -1.55
C GLY A 177 -12.71 -2.77 -3.00
N GLY A 178 -13.37 -1.74 -3.56
CA GLY A 178 -13.25 -1.38 -4.98
C GLY A 178 -13.66 -2.52 -5.94
N GLY A 179 -14.51 -3.43 -5.48
CA GLY A 179 -14.90 -4.65 -6.20
C GLY A 179 -13.87 -5.79 -6.15
N ILE A 180 -12.73 -5.60 -5.48
CA ILE A 180 -11.69 -6.60 -5.30
C ILE A 180 -11.91 -7.33 -3.97
N ASN A 181 -11.79 -8.66 -4.00
CA ASN A 181 -11.68 -9.51 -2.83
C ASN A 181 -10.70 -10.64 -3.15
N SER A 182 -9.44 -10.44 -2.79
CA SER A 182 -8.34 -11.36 -3.14
C SER A 182 -7.21 -11.23 -2.12
N PHE A 183 -6.16 -12.04 -2.28
CA PHE A 183 -4.94 -11.87 -1.53
C PHE A 183 -3.72 -12.07 -2.42
N LEU A 184 -2.60 -11.46 -2.03
CA LEU A 184 -1.29 -11.68 -2.59
C LEU A 184 -0.40 -12.41 -1.58
N GLU A 185 0.37 -13.38 -2.02
CA GLU A 185 1.56 -13.84 -1.29
C GLU A 185 2.80 -13.13 -1.84
N VAL A 186 3.61 -12.60 -0.94
CA VAL A 186 4.81 -11.82 -1.29
C VAL A 186 5.99 -12.33 -0.46
N LYS A 187 7.08 -12.69 -1.15
CA LYS A 187 8.35 -13.07 -0.54
C LYS A 187 9.50 -12.39 -1.26
N GLY A 188 10.52 -12.00 -0.53
CA GLY A 188 11.73 -11.42 -1.12
C GLY A 188 12.60 -10.69 -0.12
N CYS A 189 13.67 -10.10 -0.64
CA CYS A 189 14.54 -9.20 0.11
C CYS A 189 13.82 -7.87 0.38
N THR A 190 14.10 -7.21 1.50
CA THR A 190 13.55 -5.88 1.76
C THR A 190 14.50 -5.03 2.60
N SER A 191 14.46 -3.73 2.37
CA SER A 191 15.06 -2.69 3.22
C SER A 191 14.16 -2.33 4.43
N ILE A 192 12.88 -2.73 4.40
CA ILE A 192 11.92 -2.48 5.48
C ILE A 192 12.10 -3.51 6.60
N THR A 193 12.00 -3.05 7.85
CA THR A 193 12.07 -3.93 9.04
C THR A 193 10.68 -4.32 9.53
N GLY A 194 10.51 -5.61 9.88
CA GLY A 194 9.24 -6.17 10.35
C GLY A 194 8.23 -6.44 9.23
N CYS A 195 6.95 -6.42 9.62
CA CYS A 195 5.78 -6.63 8.75
C CYS A 195 5.17 -5.26 8.40
N ARG A 196 5.81 -4.56 7.45
CA ARG A 196 5.48 -3.16 7.13
C ARG A 196 5.64 -2.82 5.65
N LEU A 197 5.40 -3.75 4.73
CA LEU A 197 5.44 -3.46 3.29
C LEU A 197 4.50 -2.32 2.88
N MET A 198 3.35 -2.21 3.55
CA MET A 198 2.39 -1.12 3.32
C MET A 198 2.72 0.16 4.11
N SER A 199 3.81 0.18 4.90
CA SER A 199 4.25 1.30 5.73
C SER A 199 3.18 1.89 6.66
N GLY A 200 2.20 1.09 7.07
CA GLY A 200 1.08 1.53 7.90
C GLY A 200 -0.02 2.31 7.15
N ILE A 201 0.10 2.41 5.82
CA ILE A 201 -0.90 3.04 4.95
C ILE A 201 -1.66 1.91 4.25
N PHE A 202 -2.78 1.51 4.85
CA PHE A 202 -3.55 0.33 4.44
C PHE A 202 -4.72 0.66 3.50
N THR A 203 -5.07 1.94 3.35
CA THR A 203 -6.11 2.39 2.41
C THR A 203 -5.47 2.81 1.09
N VAL A 204 -5.91 2.21 -0.01
CA VAL A 204 -5.50 2.55 -1.37
C VAL A 204 -6.75 2.81 -2.20
N GLY A 205 -7.13 4.09 -2.31
CA GLY A 205 -8.40 4.46 -2.93
C GLY A 205 -9.58 3.75 -2.24
N PRO A 206 -10.46 3.03 -2.97
CA PRO A 206 -11.55 2.26 -2.38
C PRO A 206 -11.12 0.88 -1.86
N MET A 207 -9.83 0.54 -1.89
CA MET A 207 -9.29 -0.73 -1.41
C MET A 207 -8.73 -0.60 0.01
N TRP A 208 -8.98 -1.61 0.84
CA TRP A 208 -8.33 -1.85 2.12
C TRP A 208 -7.38 -3.04 1.99
N VAL A 209 -6.13 -2.85 2.43
CA VAL A 209 -5.03 -3.81 2.32
C VAL A 209 -4.55 -4.19 3.71
N GLU A 210 -4.90 -5.40 4.15
CA GLU A 210 -4.44 -5.95 5.43
C GLU A 210 -3.15 -6.75 5.22
N GLU A 211 -2.08 -6.35 5.92
CA GLU A 211 -0.77 -7.02 5.85
C GLU A 211 -0.61 -8.05 6.97
N ILE A 212 -0.35 -9.30 6.59
CA ILE A 212 -0.26 -10.46 7.49
C ILE A 212 1.07 -11.16 7.29
N CYS A 213 1.94 -11.16 8.30
CA CYS A 213 3.22 -11.88 8.28
C CYS A 213 3.27 -12.95 9.37
N PRO A 214 3.99 -14.07 9.15
CA PRO A 214 4.27 -15.01 10.22
C PRO A 214 5.06 -14.30 11.32
N TYR A 215 4.66 -14.51 12.57
CA TYR A 215 5.39 -14.02 13.74
C TYR A 215 6.78 -14.65 13.76
N LYS A 216 7.79 -13.90 13.32
CA LYS A 216 9.16 -14.22 13.68
C LYS A 216 9.33 -13.73 15.11
N SER A 217 9.33 -14.65 16.07
CA SER A 217 9.94 -14.38 17.37
C SER A 217 11.31 -13.81 17.07
N LEU A 218 11.51 -12.51 17.31
CA LEU A 218 12.84 -11.91 17.35
C LEU A 218 13.68 -12.89 18.16
N LEU A 219 14.77 -13.37 17.56
CA LEU A 219 15.71 -14.28 18.19
C LEU A 219 15.82 -13.88 19.65
N GLN A 220 15.33 -14.73 20.56
CA GLN A 220 15.72 -14.61 21.96
C GLN A 220 17.24 -14.50 21.91
N PRO A 221 17.85 -13.47 22.53
CA PRO A 221 19.29 -13.43 22.63
C PRO A 221 19.67 -14.80 23.19
N ARG A 222 20.48 -15.56 22.44
CA ARG A 222 21.02 -16.83 22.91
C ARG A 222 21.49 -16.55 24.32
N LYS A 223 20.84 -17.16 25.31
CA LYS A 223 21.31 -17.12 26.68
C LYS A 223 22.69 -17.74 26.60
N THR A 224 23.73 -16.90 26.59
CA THR A 224 25.10 -17.37 26.62
C THR A 224 25.17 -18.20 27.88
N GLU A 225 25.29 -19.51 27.70
CA GLU A 225 25.58 -20.42 28.78
C GLU A 225 27.03 -20.15 29.18
N SER A 226 27.21 -19.09 29.97
CA SER A 226 28.43 -18.87 30.71
C SER A 226 28.51 -19.99 31.73
N GLY A 227 29.23 -21.06 31.37
CA GLY A 227 29.72 -22.06 32.30
C GLY A 227 30.66 -21.41 33.31
N ALA A 228 30.10 -20.80 34.35
CA ALA A 228 30.80 -20.58 35.60
C ALA A 228 30.39 -21.72 36.52
N ALA A 229 31.35 -22.60 36.83
CA ALA A 229 31.18 -23.64 37.83
C ALA A 229 30.84 -22.98 39.19
N TRP A 230 29.61 -23.17 39.65
CA TRP A 230 29.23 -22.83 41.01
C TRP A 230 29.86 -23.88 41.93
N LEU A 231 30.88 -23.47 42.68
CA LEU A 231 31.42 -24.26 43.78
C LEU A 231 30.32 -24.45 44.85
N PRO A 232 30.13 -25.67 45.39
CA PRO A 232 29.14 -25.90 46.42
C PRO A 232 29.65 -25.32 47.75
N VAL A 233 28.83 -24.47 48.36
CA VAL A 233 29.05 -23.95 49.72
C VAL A 233 28.98 -25.12 50.70
N SER A 234 30.11 -25.46 51.33
CA SER A 234 30.17 -26.39 52.44
C SER A 234 29.74 -25.69 53.73
N VAL A 235 28.58 -26.08 54.24
CA VAL A 235 28.11 -25.73 55.58
C VAL A 235 28.78 -26.67 56.57
N TRP A 236 29.67 -26.18 57.44
CA TRP A 236 30.01 -26.88 58.68
C TRP A 236 30.23 -25.91 59.86
N ARG A 237 29.24 -25.95 60.78
CA ARG A 237 29.24 -25.89 62.27
C ARG A 237 30.24 -24.97 63.01
N ILE A 238 29.74 -24.01 63.84
CA ILE A 238 29.55 -24.06 65.33
C ILE A 238 30.92 -24.18 66.05
N GLU A 239 31.45 -23.29 66.91
CA GLU A 239 30.93 -22.66 68.14
C GLU A 239 32.02 -21.77 68.82
N LEU A 240 31.67 -21.16 69.97
CA LEU A 240 32.47 -20.41 70.99
C LEU A 240 32.65 -18.89 70.78
N VAL A 241 31.93 -18.00 71.49
CA VAL A 241 31.81 -17.71 72.94
C VAL A 241 32.68 -16.50 73.34
N LEU A 242 31.95 -15.42 73.68
CA LEU A 242 32.14 -14.39 74.71
C LEU A 242 33.51 -13.71 75.01
N LEU A 243 33.37 -12.40 75.25
CA LEU A 243 34.07 -11.56 76.25
C LEU A 243 35.48 -11.06 75.91
N LEU A 244 35.52 -9.85 75.35
CA LEU A 244 36.55 -8.86 75.69
C LEU A 244 35.96 -7.84 76.67
N LEU A 245 36.06 -8.18 77.96
CA LEU A 245 36.07 -7.22 79.06
C LEU A 245 37.22 -7.61 80.00
N LEU A 246 38.05 -6.61 80.34
CA LEU A 246 39.26 -6.57 81.17
C LEU A 246 40.63 -6.78 80.48
N HIS A 247 41.17 -5.70 79.91
CA HIS A 247 42.19 -4.86 80.57
C HIS A 247 42.13 -3.43 80.01
#